data_AF-A0A1B7LN35-F1
#
_entry.id   AF-A0A1B7LN35-F1
#
_cell.length_a   1.000
_cell.length_b   1.000
_cell.length_c   1.000
_cell.angle_alpha   90.00
_cell.angle_beta   90.00
_cell.angle_gamma   90.00
#
_symmetry.space_group_name_H-M   'P 1'
#
loop_
_entity.id
_entity.type
_entity.pdbx_description
1 polymer ?
#
loop_
_entity_poly.entity_id
_entity_poly.type
_entity_poly.pdbx_seq_one_letter_code
_entity_poly.pdbx_strand_id
1 'polypeptide(L)'
;MEAVKKKKDNYQYSNLNTSNYDLIMHEVERMYFLSPKPVMFVIQNYNLFEEQINKGYYDKESYKTLMSAYFMREYEWEIENEKIQYVPSDEMAYTLIFESLTKVNDNVVVLSPLEKILRYKILASSRNLISIPMLVEDDRVELDFELLEEYSKNAKVMVISNPHYPSGRCFTEAELKKLGEIARKNNLWILSIEEGYELTREGVKYIPTSKALENSSNVITYLSPCKTLNLMDSSMGNLVINNKKFREFMQTQLNDNSRFAINAIDVEIFNIFYSRIAGWTRKLREYVNSNFDLFDKYLEKIFGNLKLEKPESGSLAFIDLTKYGYMPEELEYRILKTGKLTLKFGEEIEGSLQGKIVLNMAYPREMIKEALNRIRMSLS
;
A
#
# COMPACT_ATOMS: atom_id res chain seq x y z
N MET A 1 -1.44 19.97 -6.76
CA MET A 1 -1.36 18.69 -7.50
C MET A 1 -2.08 18.84 -8.83
N GLU A 2 -1.54 18.29 -9.92
CA GLU A 2 -2.19 18.33 -11.25
C GLU A 2 -3.14 17.15 -11.39
N ALA A 3 -4.43 17.41 -11.59
CA ALA A 3 -5.45 16.36 -11.70
C ALA A 3 -5.39 15.64 -13.04
N VAL A 4 -5.77 14.36 -13.06
CA VAL A 4 -5.93 13.61 -14.32
C VAL A 4 -7.06 14.25 -15.13
N LYS A 5 -6.81 14.57 -16.40
CA LYS A 5 -7.87 15.04 -17.31
C LYS A 5 -8.77 13.86 -17.65
N LYS A 6 -10.11 14.02 -17.55
CA LYS A 6 -11.07 13.06 -18.11
C LYS A 6 -10.75 12.86 -19.61
N LYS A 7 -10.20 11.70 -19.97
CA LYS A 7 -10.02 11.27 -21.37
C LYS A 7 -11.04 10.19 -21.71
N LYS A 8 -11.54 10.22 -22.95
CA LYS A 8 -12.52 9.28 -23.50
C LYS A 8 -12.07 7.81 -23.44
N ASP A 9 -10.75 7.57 -23.43
CA ASP A 9 -10.15 6.23 -23.48
C ASP A 9 -9.23 5.96 -22.29
N ASN A 10 -9.60 6.40 -21.08
CA ASN A 10 -8.91 5.87 -19.89
C ASN A 10 -9.39 4.42 -19.71
N TYR A 11 -8.49 3.45 -19.55
CA TYR A 11 -8.87 2.05 -19.26
C TYR A 11 -9.73 1.94 -17.99
N GLN A 12 -9.65 2.95 -17.11
CA GLN A 12 -10.57 3.18 -15.99
C GLN A 12 -12.06 3.24 -16.41
N TYR A 13 -12.38 3.54 -17.67
CA TYR A 13 -13.73 3.66 -18.23
C TYR A 13 -14.00 2.66 -19.37
N SER A 14 -13.13 1.68 -19.64
CA SER A 14 -13.27 0.84 -20.85
C SER A 14 -14.37 -0.23 -20.72
N ASN A 15 -14.65 -0.70 -19.50
CA ASN A 15 -15.63 -1.78 -19.27
C ASN A 15 -17.05 -1.26 -19.01
N LEU A 16 -17.23 0.05 -18.88
CA LEU A 16 -18.52 0.72 -18.75
C LEU A 16 -18.46 1.96 -19.65
N ASN A 17 -19.26 2.02 -20.71
CA ASN A 17 -19.36 3.22 -21.56
C ASN A 17 -20.08 4.34 -20.78
N THR A 18 -19.37 5.00 -19.85
CA THR A 18 -19.88 6.05 -18.97
C THR A 18 -19.78 7.44 -19.61
N SER A 19 -19.28 7.53 -20.84
CA SER A 19 -19.05 8.78 -21.60
C SER A 19 -20.29 9.68 -21.69
N ASN A 20 -21.49 9.08 -21.65
CA ASN A 20 -22.78 9.75 -21.72
C ASN A 20 -23.50 9.86 -20.36
N TYR A 21 -22.87 9.39 -19.29
CA TYR A 21 -23.45 9.33 -17.95
C TYR A 21 -22.67 10.25 -17.01
N ASP A 22 -23.41 11.04 -16.24
CA ASP A 22 -22.90 11.88 -15.15
C ASP A 22 -22.45 11.01 -13.95
N LEU A 23 -21.47 10.13 -14.17
CA LEU A 23 -20.94 9.18 -13.19
C LEU A 23 -19.59 9.67 -12.64
N ILE A 24 -19.38 9.53 -11.33
CA ILE A 24 -18.08 9.73 -10.69
C ILE A 24 -17.59 8.39 -10.16
N MET A 25 -16.37 8.02 -10.54
CA MET A 25 -15.70 6.80 -10.10
C MET A 25 -14.62 7.14 -9.07
N HIS A 26 -14.76 6.55 -7.90
CA HIS A 26 -13.85 6.75 -6.77
C HIS A 26 -13.03 5.48 -6.52
N GLU A 27 -11.84 5.44 -7.09
CA GLU A 27 -10.91 4.31 -6.94
C GLU A 27 -10.15 4.39 -5.63
N VAL A 28 -9.94 3.24 -5.01
CA VAL A 28 -9.14 3.12 -3.77
C VAL A 28 -7.66 2.87 -4.06
N GLU A 29 -7.33 2.20 -5.16
CA GLU A 29 -5.95 1.82 -5.47
C GLU A 29 -5.19 2.90 -6.28
N ARG A 30 -5.90 3.87 -6.88
CA ARG A 30 -5.30 4.90 -7.74
C ARG A 30 -5.62 6.30 -7.26
N MET A 31 -4.64 7.19 -7.36
CA MET A 31 -4.84 8.61 -7.11
C MET A 31 -5.41 9.29 -8.37
N TYR A 32 -6.16 10.37 -8.18
CA TYR A 32 -6.67 11.19 -9.30
C TYR A 32 -5.73 12.37 -9.63
N PHE A 33 -4.44 12.14 -9.47
CA PHE A 33 -3.36 13.07 -9.82
C PHE A 33 -2.39 12.42 -10.80
N LEU A 34 -1.81 13.23 -11.68
CA LEU A 34 -0.70 12.80 -12.50
C LEU A 34 0.52 12.49 -11.63
N SER A 35 1.28 11.48 -12.03
CA SER A 35 2.61 11.20 -11.50
C SER A 35 3.52 12.45 -11.61
N PRO A 36 4.57 12.57 -10.79
CA PRO A 36 5.47 13.72 -10.80
C PRO A 36 6.04 13.99 -12.20
N LYS A 37 6.22 15.27 -12.55
CA LYS A 37 6.76 15.66 -13.88
C LYS A 37 8.08 14.94 -14.25
N PRO A 38 9.06 14.76 -13.34
CA PRO A 38 10.26 13.99 -13.66
C PRO A 38 9.99 12.53 -14.05
N VAL A 39 9.01 11.87 -13.41
CA VAL A 39 8.61 10.50 -13.76
C VAL A 39 7.90 10.48 -15.12
N MET A 40 6.95 11.39 -15.33
CA MET A 40 6.25 11.50 -16.62
C MET A 40 7.20 11.82 -17.77
N PHE A 41 8.27 12.58 -17.52
CA PHE A 41 9.30 12.86 -18.51
C PHE A 41 9.99 11.58 -18.99
N VAL A 42 10.37 10.67 -18.07
CA VAL A 42 10.98 9.38 -18.44
C VAL A 42 10.02 8.55 -19.29
N ILE A 43 8.76 8.44 -18.87
CA ILE A 43 7.74 7.65 -19.59
C ILE A 43 7.50 8.22 -20.99
N GLN A 44 7.37 9.55 -21.12
CA GLN A 44 7.06 10.21 -22.38
C GLN A 44 8.25 10.27 -23.35
N ASN A 45 9.48 10.15 -22.82
CA ASN A 45 10.72 10.25 -23.60
C ASN A 45 11.57 8.99 -23.39
N TYR A 46 10.94 7.81 -23.31
CA TYR A 46 11.62 6.54 -23.03
C TYR A 46 12.69 6.21 -24.07
N ASN A 47 12.55 6.73 -25.30
CA ASN A 47 13.52 6.62 -26.38
C ASN A 47 14.87 7.31 -26.06
N LEU A 48 14.90 8.28 -25.15
CA LEU A 48 16.15 8.85 -24.65
C LEU A 48 16.97 7.86 -23.80
N PHE A 49 16.36 6.74 -23.41
CA PHE A 49 16.98 5.67 -22.63
C PHE A 49 17.22 4.40 -23.46
N GLU A 50 17.21 4.50 -24.80
CA GLU A 50 17.43 3.37 -25.72
C GLU A 50 18.74 2.62 -25.42
N GLU A 51 19.81 3.33 -25.07
CA GLU A 51 21.08 2.69 -24.75
C GLU A 51 20.97 1.81 -23.49
N GLN A 52 20.31 2.31 -22.44
CA GLN A 52 20.06 1.57 -21.19
C GLN A 52 19.14 0.37 -21.46
N ILE A 53 18.08 0.57 -22.24
CA ILE A 53 17.15 -0.49 -22.65
C ILE A 53 17.91 -1.58 -23.42
N ASN A 54 18.70 -1.21 -24.43
CA ASN A 54 19.42 -2.14 -25.29
C ASN A 54 20.53 -2.90 -24.55
N LYS A 55 21.19 -2.25 -23.59
CA LYS A 55 22.22 -2.88 -22.76
C LYS A 55 21.64 -3.89 -21.77
N GLY A 56 20.37 -3.75 -21.38
CA GLY A 56 19.73 -4.58 -20.36
C GLY A 56 20.46 -4.58 -19.02
N TYR A 57 21.38 -3.63 -18.82
CA TYR A 57 22.27 -3.54 -17.67
C TYR A 57 22.15 -2.14 -17.08
N TYR A 58 21.82 -2.10 -15.79
CA TYR A 58 21.59 -0.87 -15.04
C TYR A 58 22.63 -0.76 -13.94
N ASP A 59 23.02 0.48 -13.60
CA ASP A 59 23.89 0.72 -12.45
C ASP A 59 23.12 0.49 -11.14
N LYS A 60 23.15 -0.77 -10.72
CA LYS A 60 22.49 -1.26 -9.51
C LYS A 60 23.09 -0.66 -8.24
N GLU A 61 24.37 -0.31 -8.25
CA GLU A 61 25.06 0.23 -7.06
C GLU A 61 24.70 1.70 -6.82
N SER A 62 24.61 2.50 -7.88
CA SER A 62 24.11 3.87 -7.77
C SER A 62 22.67 3.90 -7.27
N TYR A 63 21.81 3.03 -7.78
CA TYR A 63 20.42 2.90 -7.33
C TYR A 63 20.30 2.62 -5.82
N LYS A 64 21.01 1.58 -5.35
CA LYS A 64 21.00 1.20 -3.92
C LYS A 64 21.48 2.34 -3.04
N THR A 65 22.53 3.03 -3.47
CA THR A 65 23.07 4.20 -2.75
C THR A 65 22.05 5.33 -2.65
N LEU A 66 21.31 5.61 -3.73
CA LEU A 66 20.24 6.61 -3.72
C LEU A 66 19.10 6.21 -2.77
N MET A 67 18.69 4.95 -2.78
CA MET A 67 17.68 4.43 -1.85
C MET A 67 18.13 4.57 -0.40
N SER A 68 19.35 4.12 -0.06
CA SER A 68 19.92 4.24 1.28
C SER A 68 19.99 5.71 1.74
N ALA A 69 20.43 6.61 0.86
CA ALA A 69 20.47 8.04 1.16
C ALA A 69 19.08 8.66 1.39
N TYR A 70 18.07 8.23 0.61
CA TYR A 70 16.69 8.65 0.80
C TYR A 70 16.15 8.21 2.17
N PHE A 71 16.31 6.93 2.52
CA PHE A 71 15.82 6.40 3.79
C PHE A 71 16.56 6.98 5.00
N MET A 72 17.85 7.25 4.88
CA MET A 72 18.60 7.95 5.92
C MET A 72 18.07 9.38 6.11
N ARG A 73 17.82 10.12 5.02
CA ARG A 73 17.33 11.51 5.09
C ARG A 73 15.90 11.62 5.62
N GLU A 74 14.99 10.80 5.14
CA GLU A 74 13.55 10.93 5.45
C GLU A 74 13.13 10.16 6.70
N TYR A 75 13.84 9.08 7.05
CA TYR A 75 13.43 8.14 8.11
C TYR A 75 14.54 7.77 9.09
N GLU A 76 15.72 8.40 8.99
CA GLU A 76 16.91 8.11 9.80
C GLU A 76 17.24 6.61 9.81
N TRP A 77 17.05 5.95 8.67
CA TRP A 77 17.28 4.53 8.53
C TRP A 77 18.52 4.30 7.66
N GLU A 78 19.59 3.87 8.29
CA GLU A 78 20.80 3.43 7.59
C GLU A 78 20.59 2.03 7.00
N ILE A 79 20.69 1.93 5.68
CA ILE A 79 20.57 0.67 4.95
C ILE A 79 21.90 0.39 4.26
N GLU A 80 22.51 -0.74 4.58
CA GLU A 80 23.67 -1.22 3.82
C GLU A 80 23.22 -1.66 2.43
N ASN A 81 23.85 -1.15 1.37
CA ASN A 81 23.50 -1.46 -0.03
C ASN A 81 23.43 -2.97 -0.31
N GLU A 82 24.26 -3.75 0.38
CA GLU A 82 24.28 -5.20 0.29
C GLU A 82 22.94 -5.83 0.64
N LYS A 83 22.20 -5.25 1.60
CA LYS A 83 20.91 -5.72 2.12
C LYS A 83 19.75 -5.49 1.14
N ILE A 84 19.94 -4.61 0.15
CA ILE A 84 18.92 -4.22 -0.82
C ILE A 84 18.92 -5.17 -2.01
N GLN A 85 17.74 -5.67 -2.37
CA GLN A 85 17.49 -6.41 -3.60
C GLN A 85 16.29 -5.81 -4.32
N TYR A 86 16.39 -5.64 -5.63
CA TYR A 86 15.27 -5.25 -6.46
C TYR A 86 14.45 -6.48 -6.85
N VAL A 87 13.16 -6.30 -6.98
CA VAL A 87 12.21 -7.33 -7.40
C VAL A 87 11.28 -6.77 -8.47
N PRO A 88 10.82 -7.56 -9.46
CA PRO A 88 10.00 -7.06 -10.56
C PRO A 88 8.51 -7.04 -10.28
N SER A 89 8.07 -7.34 -9.05
CA SER A 89 6.78 -6.93 -8.47
C SER A 89 6.68 -7.36 -7.03
N ASP A 90 5.74 -6.77 -6.30
CA ASP A 90 5.23 -7.29 -5.04
C ASP A 90 4.78 -8.74 -5.19
N GLU A 91 4.01 -9.07 -6.22
CA GLU A 91 3.53 -10.42 -6.51
C GLU A 91 4.68 -11.43 -6.65
N MET A 92 5.71 -11.07 -7.40
CA MET A 92 6.89 -11.91 -7.60
C MET A 92 7.71 -12.03 -6.32
N ALA A 93 7.85 -10.94 -5.56
CA ALA A 93 8.52 -10.96 -4.28
C ALA A 93 7.82 -11.91 -3.30
N TYR A 94 6.49 -11.81 -3.17
CA TYR A 94 5.71 -12.64 -2.26
C TYR A 94 5.79 -14.11 -2.67
N THR A 95 5.65 -14.40 -3.96
CA THR A 95 5.78 -15.76 -4.51
C THR A 95 7.14 -16.35 -4.12
N LEU A 96 8.23 -15.64 -4.43
CA LEU A 96 9.58 -16.12 -4.17
C LEU A 96 9.85 -16.31 -2.67
N ILE A 97 9.41 -15.37 -1.83
CA ILE A 97 9.57 -15.45 -0.37
C ILE A 97 8.82 -16.67 0.18
N PHE A 98 7.53 -16.85 -0.17
CA PHE A 98 6.77 -17.99 0.31
C PHE A 98 7.36 -19.30 -0.19
N GLU A 99 7.66 -19.42 -1.49
CA GLU A 99 8.28 -20.61 -2.07
C GLU A 99 9.60 -21.01 -1.40
N SER A 100 10.36 -20.01 -0.93
CA SER A 100 11.70 -20.24 -0.35
C SER A 100 11.69 -20.48 1.16
N LEU A 101 10.76 -19.88 1.89
CA LEU A 101 10.72 -19.94 3.35
C LEU A 101 9.75 -20.98 3.91
N THR A 102 8.86 -21.51 3.08
CA THR A 102 7.76 -22.37 3.53
C THR A 102 7.56 -23.56 2.60
N LYS A 103 6.81 -24.55 3.07
CA LYS A 103 6.38 -25.74 2.34
C LYS A 103 4.85 -25.71 2.17
N VAL A 104 4.35 -26.62 1.33
CA VAL A 104 2.91 -26.87 1.20
C VAL A 104 2.34 -27.19 2.59
N ASN A 105 1.19 -26.59 2.91
CA ASN A 105 0.49 -26.66 4.20
C ASN A 105 1.19 -25.99 5.40
N ASP A 106 2.31 -25.31 5.21
CA ASP A 106 2.83 -24.44 6.28
C ASP A 106 1.87 -23.25 6.50
N ASN A 107 1.78 -22.79 7.75
CA ASN A 107 0.92 -21.67 8.10
C ASN A 107 1.65 -20.33 7.93
N VAL A 108 0.94 -19.37 7.35
CA VAL A 108 1.32 -17.96 7.27
C VAL A 108 0.32 -17.17 8.10
N VAL A 109 0.80 -16.53 9.17
CA VAL A 109 -0.02 -15.67 10.01
C VAL A 109 0.02 -14.24 9.46
N VAL A 110 -1.13 -13.59 9.36
CA VAL A 110 -1.25 -12.23 8.84
C VAL A 110 -2.09 -11.38 9.79
N LEU A 111 -1.82 -10.08 9.78
CA LEU A 111 -2.72 -9.09 10.34
C LEU A 111 -3.75 -8.70 9.29
N SER A 112 -5.03 -8.68 9.64
CA SER A 112 -6.12 -8.37 8.71
C SER A 112 -6.94 -7.15 9.15
N PRO A 113 -7.54 -6.39 8.21
CA PRO A 113 -7.59 -6.63 6.76
C PRO A 113 -6.23 -6.56 6.08
N LEU A 114 -6.04 -7.28 4.97
CA LEU A 114 -4.81 -7.26 4.17
C LEU A 114 -5.12 -7.10 2.69
N GLU A 115 -4.10 -6.77 1.91
CA GLU A 115 -4.24 -6.65 0.46
C GLU A 115 -4.66 -7.98 -0.20
N LYS A 116 -5.63 -7.90 -1.12
CA LYS A 116 -6.22 -9.08 -1.77
C LYS A 116 -5.17 -9.93 -2.49
N ILE A 117 -4.19 -9.30 -3.12
CA ILE A 117 -3.16 -10.01 -3.87
C ILE A 117 -2.29 -10.87 -2.95
N LEU A 118 -1.94 -10.37 -1.76
CA LEU A 118 -1.16 -11.11 -0.77
C LEU A 118 -1.92 -12.35 -0.28
N ARG A 119 -3.22 -12.21 0.03
CA ARG A 119 -4.10 -13.35 0.34
C ARG A 119 -4.11 -14.38 -0.78
N TYR A 120 -4.25 -13.93 -2.04
CA TYR A 120 -4.21 -14.82 -3.19
C TYR A 120 -2.87 -15.56 -3.31
N LYS A 121 -1.72 -14.89 -3.12
CA LYS A 121 -0.40 -15.54 -3.23
C LYS A 121 -0.15 -16.57 -2.15
N ILE A 122 -0.60 -16.34 -0.91
CA ILE A 122 -0.51 -17.33 0.16
C ILE A 122 -1.30 -18.60 -0.22
N LEU A 123 -2.54 -18.44 -0.67
CA LEU A 123 -3.41 -19.57 -1.04
C LEU A 123 -2.94 -20.27 -2.32
N ALA A 124 -2.54 -19.52 -3.34
CA ALA A 124 -2.06 -20.04 -4.62
C ALA A 124 -0.74 -20.82 -4.46
N SER A 125 0.10 -20.45 -3.48
CA SER A 125 1.28 -21.22 -3.10
C SER A 125 0.95 -22.44 -2.21
N SER A 126 -0.33 -22.77 -1.97
CA SER A 126 -0.75 -23.90 -1.13
C SER A 126 -0.26 -23.81 0.32
N ARG A 127 -0.26 -22.60 0.89
CA ARG A 127 -0.04 -22.35 2.33
C ARG A 127 -1.37 -22.07 3.01
N ASN A 128 -1.44 -22.34 4.31
CA ASN A 128 -2.60 -22.01 5.11
C ASN A 128 -2.51 -20.54 5.55
N LEU A 129 -3.59 -19.79 5.35
CA LEU A 129 -3.71 -18.42 5.83
C LEU A 129 -4.35 -18.41 7.22
N ILE A 130 -3.61 -17.93 8.23
CA ILE A 130 -4.15 -17.63 9.56
C ILE A 130 -4.31 -16.12 9.68
N SER A 131 -5.56 -15.66 9.70
CA SER A 131 -5.90 -14.23 9.73
C SER A 131 -6.16 -13.78 11.17
N ILE A 132 -5.37 -12.84 11.67
CA ILE A 132 -5.56 -12.21 12.98
C ILE A 132 -6.16 -10.83 12.73
N PRO A 133 -7.44 -10.60 13.07
CA PRO A 133 -8.06 -9.31 12.82
C PRO A 133 -7.42 -8.26 13.72
N MET A 134 -7.09 -7.11 13.14
CA MET A 134 -6.82 -5.90 13.90
C MET A 134 -8.15 -5.46 14.54
N LEU A 135 -8.13 -5.22 15.85
CA LEU A 135 -9.31 -4.80 16.60
C LEU A 135 -9.52 -3.30 16.44
N VAL A 136 -10.74 -2.80 16.67
CA VAL A 136 -10.99 -1.37 16.82
C VAL A 136 -11.36 -1.13 18.28
N GLU A 137 -10.48 -0.44 19.01
CA GLU A 137 -10.68 -0.02 20.40
C GLU A 137 -10.60 1.51 20.48
N ASP A 138 -11.60 2.17 21.07
CA ASP A 138 -11.66 3.63 21.22
C ASP A 138 -11.39 4.42 19.92
N ASP A 139 -12.02 4.01 18.81
CA ASP A 139 -11.82 4.57 17.47
C ASP A 139 -10.35 4.51 17.00
N ARG A 140 -9.60 3.50 17.47
CA ARG A 140 -8.24 3.20 17.01
C ARG A 140 -8.10 1.72 16.68
N VAL A 141 -7.51 1.44 15.53
CA VAL A 141 -7.13 0.08 15.17
C VAL A 141 -6.01 -0.42 16.09
N GLU A 142 -6.10 -1.61 16.68
CA GLU A 142 -5.18 -2.15 17.68
C GLU A 142 -4.82 -3.63 17.41
N LEU A 143 -3.68 -4.07 17.96
CA LEU A 143 -3.12 -5.42 17.79
C LEU A 143 -3.47 -6.32 18.98
N ASP A 144 -4.16 -7.44 18.73
CA ASP A 144 -4.26 -8.51 19.73
C ASP A 144 -2.99 -9.35 19.74
N PHE A 145 -2.06 -8.97 20.63
CA PHE A 145 -0.79 -9.67 20.76
C PHE A 145 -0.92 -11.07 21.37
N GLU A 146 -1.91 -11.31 22.23
CA GLU A 146 -2.09 -12.62 22.85
C GLU A 146 -2.57 -13.63 21.80
N LEU A 147 -3.56 -13.23 21.01
CA LEU A 147 -4.06 -14.00 19.88
C LEU A 147 -2.96 -14.22 18.84
N LEU A 148 -2.23 -13.17 18.48
CA LEU A 148 -1.12 -13.27 17.54
C LEU A 148 -0.06 -14.26 18.03
N GLU A 149 0.30 -14.21 19.31
CA GLU A 149 1.27 -15.14 19.91
C GLU A 149 0.77 -16.58 19.90
N GLU A 150 -0.50 -16.82 20.20
CA GLU A 150 -1.11 -18.14 20.16
C GLU A 150 -1.03 -18.77 18.76
N TYR A 151 -1.49 -18.04 17.75
CA TYR A 151 -1.53 -18.52 16.37
C TYR A 151 -0.16 -18.55 15.69
N SER A 152 0.81 -17.82 16.23
CA SER A 152 2.20 -17.83 15.75
C SER A 152 2.94 -19.14 16.04
N LYS A 153 2.50 -19.95 17.02
CA LYS A 153 3.21 -21.18 17.44
C LYS A 153 3.44 -22.20 16.33
N ASN A 154 2.55 -22.24 15.35
CA ASN A 154 2.60 -23.19 14.23
C ASN A 154 2.82 -22.51 12.87
N ALA A 155 3.16 -21.22 12.86
CA ALA A 155 3.45 -20.48 11.64
C ALA A 155 4.90 -20.65 11.20
N LYS A 156 5.19 -20.27 9.96
CA LYS A 156 6.55 -20.09 9.43
C LYS A 156 6.87 -18.64 9.10
N VAL A 157 5.86 -17.91 8.67
CA VAL A 157 5.96 -16.52 8.27
C VAL A 157 4.83 -15.75 8.95
N MET A 158 5.19 -14.62 9.55
CA MET A 158 4.29 -13.55 9.96
C MET A 158 4.36 -12.45 8.91
N VAL A 159 3.23 -12.09 8.32
CA VAL A 159 3.14 -10.96 7.39
C VAL A 159 2.45 -9.80 8.08
N ILE A 160 3.12 -8.66 8.07
CA ILE A 160 2.58 -7.40 8.57
C ILE A 160 2.62 -6.36 7.46
N SER A 161 1.78 -5.34 7.56
CA SER A 161 1.85 -4.15 6.72
C SER A 161 2.09 -2.95 7.62
N ASN A 162 3.06 -2.11 7.29
CA ASN A 162 3.44 -0.96 8.10
C ASN A 162 3.82 0.22 7.18
N PRO A 163 2.98 1.25 7.02
CA PRO A 163 1.66 1.41 7.62
C PRO A 163 0.68 0.31 7.20
N HIS A 164 -0.21 -0.09 8.11
CA HIS A 164 -1.15 -1.18 7.93
C HIS A 164 -2.23 -0.85 6.90
N TYR A 165 -2.17 -1.47 5.73
CA TYR A 165 -3.25 -1.40 4.74
C TYR A 165 -4.45 -2.26 5.16
N PRO A 166 -5.70 -1.75 5.12
CA PRO A 166 -6.10 -0.46 4.59
C PRO A 166 -6.28 0.64 5.66
N SER A 167 -6.12 0.32 6.95
CA SER A 167 -6.37 1.23 8.07
C SER A 167 -5.48 2.48 8.08
N GLY A 168 -4.30 2.42 7.45
CA GLY A 168 -3.27 3.45 7.50
C GLY A 168 -2.55 3.58 8.84
N ARG A 169 -2.74 2.66 9.80
CA ARG A 169 -2.05 2.68 11.10
C ARG A 169 -0.54 2.49 10.96
N CYS A 170 0.26 3.32 11.60
CA CYS A 170 1.71 3.19 11.73
C CYS A 170 2.05 2.54 13.07
N PHE A 171 2.74 1.39 13.04
CA PHE A 171 3.11 0.72 14.28
C PHE A 171 4.18 1.50 15.03
N THR A 172 4.00 1.62 16.34
CA THR A 172 4.99 2.21 17.23
C THR A 172 6.21 1.30 17.38
N GLU A 173 7.33 1.87 17.83
CA GLU A 173 8.55 1.09 18.06
C GLU A 173 8.34 -0.06 19.07
N ALA A 174 7.54 0.19 20.11
CA ALA A 174 7.21 -0.81 21.13
C ALA A 174 6.44 -2.00 20.54
N GLU A 175 5.50 -1.72 19.65
CA GLU A 175 4.71 -2.76 18.97
C GLU A 175 5.57 -3.56 17.99
N LEU A 176 6.40 -2.88 17.19
CA LEU A 176 7.35 -3.55 16.29
C LEU A 176 8.30 -4.46 17.07
N LYS A 177 8.82 -4.01 18.21
CA LYS A 177 9.66 -4.84 19.11
C LYS A 177 8.90 -6.06 19.62
N LYS A 178 7.65 -5.90 20.06
CA LYS A 178 6.81 -7.00 20.53
C LYS A 178 6.50 -8.02 19.40
N LEU A 179 6.25 -7.55 18.17
CA LEU A 179 6.15 -8.42 16.98
C LEU A 179 7.45 -9.21 16.75
N GLY A 180 8.60 -8.55 16.85
CA GLY A 180 9.92 -9.18 16.78
C GLY A 180 10.15 -10.24 17.86
N GLU A 181 9.71 -9.99 19.10
CA GLU A 181 9.78 -10.94 20.20
C GLU A 181 8.94 -12.19 19.95
N ILE A 182 7.70 -12.03 19.49
CA ILE A 182 6.82 -13.14 19.11
C ILE A 182 7.45 -13.95 17.98
N ALA A 183 7.95 -13.29 16.93
CA ALA A 183 8.60 -13.96 15.81
C ALA A 183 9.84 -14.75 16.26
N ARG A 184 10.69 -14.16 17.11
CA ARG A 184 11.88 -14.83 17.65
C ARG A 184 11.50 -16.04 18.52
N LYS A 185 10.51 -15.90 19.40
CA LYS A 185 10.04 -16.98 20.29
C LYS A 185 9.52 -18.19 19.49
N ASN A 186 8.89 -17.94 18.36
CA ASN A 186 8.29 -18.96 17.51
C ASN A 186 9.14 -19.33 16.28
N ASN A 187 10.36 -18.79 16.16
CA ASN A 187 11.25 -19.00 15.01
C ASN A 187 10.60 -18.70 13.65
N LEU A 188 9.86 -17.59 13.58
CA LEU A 188 9.16 -17.12 12.38
C LEU A 188 10.01 -16.17 11.57
N TRP A 189 9.78 -16.10 10.27
CA TRP A 189 10.17 -14.93 9.48
C TRP A 189 9.12 -13.84 9.59
N ILE A 190 9.55 -12.57 9.63
CA ILE A 190 8.67 -11.42 9.44
C ILE A 190 8.84 -10.92 8.02
N LEU A 191 7.74 -10.88 7.26
CA LEU A 191 7.63 -10.13 6.03
C LEU A 191 6.84 -8.85 6.33
N SER A 192 7.53 -7.70 6.33
CA SER A 192 6.88 -6.39 6.46
C SER A 192 6.64 -5.78 5.09
N ILE A 193 5.38 -5.53 4.74
CA ILE A 193 4.97 -4.86 3.52
C ILE A 193 4.80 -3.37 3.81
N GLU A 194 5.75 -2.56 3.36
CA GLU A 194 5.84 -1.16 3.73
C GLU A 194 5.64 -0.27 2.50
N GLU A 195 4.39 0.14 2.30
CA GLU A 195 3.96 1.01 1.22
C GLU A 195 3.07 2.13 1.76
N GLY A 196 3.02 3.26 1.07
CA GLY A 196 2.19 4.40 1.49
C GLY A 196 2.75 5.16 2.69
N TYR A 197 3.92 4.79 3.21
CA TYR A 197 4.64 5.50 4.27
C TYR A 197 4.97 6.96 3.88
N GLU A 198 5.04 7.29 2.59
CA GLU A 198 5.24 8.67 2.13
C GLU A 198 4.04 9.58 2.42
N LEU A 199 2.87 9.01 2.71
CA LEU A 199 1.64 9.72 3.08
C LEU A 199 1.37 9.74 4.59
N THR A 200 2.38 9.43 5.41
CA THR A 200 2.27 9.54 6.88
C THR A 200 1.87 10.96 7.31
N ARG A 201 0.91 11.06 8.22
CA ARG A 201 0.38 12.34 8.72
C ARG A 201 1.43 13.13 9.49
N GLU A 202 1.19 14.44 9.57
CA GLU A 202 2.00 15.32 10.41
C GLU A 202 1.86 14.91 11.88
N GLY A 203 2.98 14.91 12.61
CA GLY A 203 3.03 14.46 14.01
C GLY A 203 3.09 12.93 14.19
N VAL A 204 2.83 12.14 13.14
CA VAL A 204 2.98 10.68 13.19
C VAL A 204 4.38 10.27 12.72
N LYS A 205 5.02 9.40 13.49
CA LYS A 205 6.33 8.83 13.15
C LYS A 205 6.16 7.45 12.53
N TYR A 206 6.45 7.33 11.25
CA TYR A 206 6.65 6.04 10.60
C TYR A 206 8.05 5.48 10.94
N ILE A 207 8.11 4.21 11.33
CA ILE A 207 9.35 3.51 11.68
C ILE A 207 9.42 2.25 10.81
N PRO A 208 10.40 2.14 9.91
CA PRO A 208 10.60 0.91 9.14
C PRO A 208 10.83 -0.29 10.05
N THR A 209 10.21 -1.43 9.75
CA THR A 209 10.27 -2.63 10.60
C THR A 209 11.70 -3.15 10.71
N SER A 210 12.44 -3.19 9.59
CA SER A 210 13.86 -3.57 9.61
C SER A 210 14.75 -2.62 10.42
N LYS A 211 14.35 -1.35 10.60
CA LYS A 211 15.05 -0.42 11.51
C LYS A 211 14.76 -0.75 12.97
N ALA A 212 13.48 -0.93 13.31
CA ALA A 212 13.08 -1.28 14.68
C ALA A 212 13.63 -2.65 15.13
N LEU A 213 13.85 -3.56 14.17
CA LEU A 213 14.32 -4.93 14.38
C LEU A 213 15.70 -5.19 13.77
N GLU A 214 16.61 -4.21 13.80
CA GLU A 214 17.92 -4.28 13.14
C GLU A 214 18.75 -5.53 13.52
N ASN A 215 18.62 -6.00 14.76
CA ASN A 215 19.34 -7.17 15.29
C ASN A 215 18.68 -8.51 14.92
N SER A 216 17.53 -8.48 14.23
CA SER A 216 16.79 -9.68 13.83
C SER A 216 17.16 -10.09 12.41
N SER A 217 17.74 -11.29 12.27
CA SER A 217 18.11 -11.82 10.95
C SER A 217 16.89 -12.22 10.11
N ASN A 218 15.80 -12.61 10.76
CA ASN A 218 14.57 -13.16 10.19
C ASN A 218 13.55 -12.09 9.73
N VAL A 219 13.99 -10.88 9.39
CA VAL A 219 13.14 -9.79 8.91
C VAL A 219 13.44 -9.48 7.46
N ILE A 220 12.37 -9.42 6.66
CA ILE A 220 12.37 -9.00 5.26
C ILE A 220 11.38 -7.84 5.15
N THR A 221 11.85 -6.69 4.68
CA THR A 221 10.99 -5.52 4.44
C THR A 221 10.84 -5.31 2.94
N TYR A 222 9.61 -5.33 2.44
CA TYR A 222 9.25 -4.96 1.07
C TYR A 222 8.90 -3.46 1.01
N LEU A 223 9.49 -2.74 0.06
CA LEU A 223 9.27 -1.30 -0.15
C LEU A 223 9.00 -1.04 -1.62
N SER A 224 7.95 -0.28 -1.91
CA SER A 224 7.72 0.25 -3.26
C SER A 224 7.14 1.66 -3.22
N PRO A 225 7.68 2.59 -4.04
CA PRO A 225 7.08 3.89 -4.28
C PRO A 225 5.92 3.85 -5.29
N CYS A 226 5.59 2.70 -5.91
CA CYS A 226 4.62 2.62 -7.02
C CYS A 226 3.25 3.18 -6.65
N LYS A 227 2.71 2.84 -5.47
CA LYS A 227 1.44 3.39 -4.95
C LYS A 227 1.51 4.92 -4.82
N THR A 228 2.59 5.44 -4.24
CA THR A 228 2.84 6.88 -4.07
C THR A 228 3.06 7.61 -5.40
N LEU A 229 3.58 6.93 -6.42
CA LEU A 229 3.80 7.47 -7.76
C LEU A 229 2.58 7.36 -8.67
N ASN A 230 1.50 6.70 -8.23
CA ASN A 230 0.35 6.34 -9.07
C ASN A 230 0.73 5.46 -10.28
N LEU A 231 1.74 4.59 -10.12
CA LEU A 231 2.27 3.71 -11.16
C LEU A 231 1.86 2.26 -10.91
N MET A 232 0.56 1.99 -10.91
CA MET A 232 0.02 0.66 -10.60
C MET A 232 0.42 -0.43 -11.60
N ASP A 233 0.82 -0.05 -12.82
CA ASP A 233 1.29 -0.99 -13.85
C ASP A 233 2.83 -1.05 -13.91
N SER A 234 3.54 -0.22 -13.14
CA SER A 234 5.01 -0.33 -12.96
C SER A 234 5.29 -1.46 -12.01
N SER A 235 6.28 -2.28 -12.36
CA SER A 235 6.44 -3.58 -11.75
C SER A 235 7.51 -3.57 -10.66
N MET A 236 8.32 -2.54 -10.45
CA MET A 236 9.46 -2.69 -9.53
C MET A 236 9.10 -2.58 -8.03
N GLY A 237 9.86 -3.27 -7.18
CA GLY A 237 9.87 -3.15 -5.73
C GLY A 237 11.26 -3.44 -5.16
N ASN A 238 11.40 -3.31 -3.84
CA ASN A 238 12.65 -3.53 -3.12
C ASN A 238 12.45 -4.44 -1.93
N LEU A 239 13.37 -5.36 -1.72
CA LEU A 239 13.52 -6.15 -0.50
C LEU A 239 14.73 -5.66 0.27
N VAL A 240 14.56 -5.40 1.55
CA VAL A 240 15.66 -5.23 2.51
C VAL A 240 15.73 -6.46 3.38
N ILE A 241 16.80 -7.25 3.21
CA ILE A 241 16.96 -8.59 3.81
C ILE A 241 18.15 -8.60 4.77
N ASN A 242 17.87 -8.78 6.05
CA ASN A 242 18.90 -8.83 7.09
C ASN A 242 19.70 -10.15 7.07
N ASN A 243 19.06 -11.28 6.77
CA ASN A 243 19.74 -12.58 6.71
C ASN A 243 20.65 -12.69 5.46
N LYS A 244 21.97 -12.70 5.67
CA LYS A 244 22.95 -12.81 4.57
C LYS A 244 22.76 -14.07 3.70
N LYS A 245 22.52 -15.25 4.29
CA LYS A 245 22.37 -16.50 3.52
C LYS A 245 21.11 -16.47 2.65
N PHE A 246 19.99 -16.02 3.23
CA PHE A 246 18.75 -15.89 2.49
C PHE A 246 18.87 -14.84 1.39
N ARG A 247 19.56 -13.73 1.67
CA ARG A 247 19.87 -12.71 0.68
C ARG A 247 20.70 -13.25 -0.49
N GLU A 248 21.78 -13.96 -0.22
CA GLU A 248 22.58 -14.61 -1.28
C GLU A 248 21.73 -15.57 -2.13
N PHE A 249 20.89 -16.38 -1.48
CA PHE A 249 19.94 -17.26 -2.18
C PHE A 249 18.97 -16.47 -3.08
N MET A 250 18.33 -15.42 -2.55
CA MET A 250 17.40 -14.58 -3.30
C MET A 250 18.10 -13.88 -4.48
N GLN A 251 19.36 -13.45 -4.30
CA GLN A 251 20.14 -12.83 -5.36
C GLN A 251 20.39 -13.80 -6.53
N THR A 252 20.71 -15.06 -6.23
CA THR A 252 20.82 -16.13 -7.24
C THR A 252 19.50 -16.34 -7.97
N GLN A 253 18.38 -16.43 -7.24
CA GLN A 253 17.07 -16.60 -7.86
C GLN A 253 16.71 -15.43 -8.79
N LEU A 254 16.98 -14.19 -8.37
CA LEU A 254 16.67 -12.99 -9.15
C LEU A 254 17.57 -12.80 -10.38
N ASN A 255 18.83 -13.26 -10.33
CA ASN A 255 19.76 -13.14 -11.45
C ASN A 255 19.62 -14.26 -12.47
N ASP A 256 19.41 -15.50 -12.01
CA ASP A 256 19.52 -16.68 -12.87
C ASP A 256 18.16 -17.10 -13.44
N ASN A 257 17.05 -16.57 -12.90
CA ASN A 257 15.71 -16.87 -13.37
C ASN A 257 15.15 -15.72 -14.20
N SER A 258 15.01 -15.94 -15.50
CA SER A 258 14.48 -14.95 -16.45
C SER A 258 13.06 -14.48 -16.14
N ARG A 259 12.31 -15.22 -15.29
CA ARG A 259 11.00 -14.78 -14.78
C ARG A 259 11.09 -13.49 -13.96
N PHE A 260 12.26 -13.18 -13.41
CA PHE A 260 12.46 -12.01 -12.56
C PHE A 260 13.25 -10.87 -13.23
N ALA A 261 13.10 -10.73 -14.55
CA ALA A 261 13.70 -9.62 -15.28
C ALA A 261 13.04 -8.28 -14.91
N ILE A 262 13.85 -7.23 -14.76
CA ILE A 262 13.39 -5.85 -14.50
C ILE A 262 13.59 -5.00 -15.75
N ASN A 263 12.62 -4.13 -16.03
CA ASN A 263 12.69 -3.21 -17.15
C ASN A 263 13.51 -1.93 -16.80
N ALA A 264 14.17 -1.36 -17.81
CA ALA A 264 15.05 -0.20 -17.65
C ALA A 264 14.33 1.04 -17.12
N ILE A 265 13.09 1.20 -17.56
CA ILE A 265 12.31 2.40 -17.34
C ILE A 265 11.91 2.49 -15.86
N ASP A 266 11.55 1.37 -15.24
CA ASP A 266 11.23 1.29 -13.82
C ASP A 266 12.45 1.62 -12.96
N VAL A 267 13.65 1.15 -13.34
CA VAL A 267 14.89 1.50 -12.63
C VAL A 267 15.14 3.01 -12.68
N GLU A 268 14.96 3.63 -13.84
CA GLU A 268 15.15 5.07 -13.97
C GLU A 268 14.07 5.88 -13.22
N ILE A 269 12.82 5.42 -13.26
CA ILE A 269 11.72 6.01 -12.48
C ILE A 269 12.06 6.00 -10.98
N PHE A 270 12.58 4.89 -10.46
CA PHE A 270 12.92 4.83 -9.04
C PHE A 270 14.21 5.59 -8.70
N ASN A 271 15.20 5.66 -9.60
CA ASN A 271 16.35 6.56 -9.45
C ASN A 271 15.86 8.01 -9.26
N ILE A 272 14.91 8.45 -10.08
CA ILE A 272 14.27 9.76 -9.96
C ILE A 272 13.52 9.88 -8.63
N PHE A 273 12.81 8.83 -8.21
CA PHE A 273 12.10 8.83 -6.93
C PHE A 273 13.04 9.13 -5.77
N TYR A 274 14.09 8.32 -5.61
CA TYR A 274 14.99 8.44 -4.46
C TYR A 274 15.86 9.70 -4.50
N SER A 275 16.13 10.26 -5.70
CA SER A 275 17.00 11.44 -5.85
C SER A 275 16.27 12.79 -5.92
N ARG A 276 15.08 12.87 -6.53
CA ARG A 276 14.54 14.16 -7.04
C ARG A 276 13.11 14.50 -6.65
N ILE A 277 12.31 13.57 -6.11
CA ILE A 277 10.86 13.83 -5.93
C ILE A 277 10.39 14.10 -4.51
N ALA A 278 11.30 14.17 -3.52
CA ALA A 278 10.92 14.41 -2.12
C ALA A 278 10.06 15.69 -1.93
N GLY A 279 10.31 16.72 -2.73
CA GLY A 279 9.48 17.95 -2.73
C GLY A 279 8.07 17.74 -3.27
N TRP A 280 7.86 16.80 -4.19
CA TRP A 280 6.55 16.45 -4.72
C TRP A 280 5.77 15.58 -3.72
N THR A 281 6.42 14.59 -3.10
CA THR A 281 5.75 13.71 -2.10
C THR A 281 5.30 14.52 -0.89
N ARG A 282 6.09 15.50 -0.44
CA ARG A 282 5.68 16.45 0.62
C ARG A 282 4.41 17.23 0.24
N LYS A 283 4.35 17.78 -0.98
CA LYS A 283 3.17 18.50 -1.47
C LYS A 283 1.95 17.59 -1.63
N LEU A 284 2.14 16.34 -2.05
CA LEU A 284 1.08 15.35 -2.12
C LEU A 284 0.54 15.07 -0.70
N ARG A 285 1.42 14.79 0.26
CA ARG A 285 1.08 14.57 1.67
C ARG A 285 0.30 15.75 2.26
N GLU A 286 0.81 16.98 2.12
CA GLU A 286 0.12 18.21 2.55
C GLU A 286 -1.29 18.33 1.94
N TYR A 287 -1.41 18.04 0.63
CA TYR A 287 -2.69 18.10 -0.05
C TYR A 287 -3.67 17.03 0.47
N VAL A 288 -3.22 15.78 0.60
CA VAL A 288 -4.03 14.67 1.13
C VAL A 288 -4.46 14.96 2.58
N ASN A 289 -3.56 15.45 3.43
CA ASN A 289 -3.89 15.82 4.82
C ASN A 289 -4.97 16.90 4.86
N SER A 290 -4.82 17.96 4.07
CA SER A 290 -5.84 19.02 4.00
C SER A 290 -7.18 18.53 3.42
N ASN A 291 -7.18 17.46 2.62
CA ASN A 291 -8.41 16.83 2.16
C ASN A 291 -9.10 16.08 3.29
N PHE A 292 -8.36 15.36 4.13
CA PHE A 292 -8.90 14.75 5.34
C PHE A 292 -9.53 15.80 6.27
N ASP A 293 -8.87 16.94 6.48
CA ASP A 293 -9.41 18.03 7.33
C ASP A 293 -10.68 18.67 6.74
N LEU A 294 -10.71 18.85 5.42
CA LEU A 294 -11.90 19.34 4.73
C LEU A 294 -13.04 18.32 4.81
N PHE A 295 -12.71 17.05 4.59
CA PHE A 295 -13.65 15.96 4.54
C PHE A 295 -14.33 15.74 5.89
N ASP A 296 -13.57 15.73 6.99
CA ASP A 296 -14.08 15.60 8.35
C ASP A 296 -15.11 16.69 8.68
N LYS A 297 -14.80 17.96 8.38
CA LYS A 297 -15.75 19.08 8.52
C LYS A 297 -17.00 18.94 7.66
N TYR A 298 -16.86 18.38 6.47
CA TYR A 298 -17.99 18.16 5.55
C TYR A 298 -18.87 17.00 5.99
N LEU A 299 -18.28 15.91 6.50
CA LEU A 299 -19.00 14.79 7.08
C LEU A 299 -19.85 15.25 8.25
N GLU A 300 -19.27 16.04 9.17
CA GLU A 300 -20.01 16.58 10.31
C GLU A 300 -21.22 17.42 9.86
N LYS A 301 -21.00 18.29 8.86
CA LYS A 301 -22.06 19.13 8.29
C LYS A 301 -23.18 18.33 7.62
N ILE A 302 -22.84 17.24 6.94
CA ILE A 302 -23.78 16.45 6.12
C ILE A 302 -24.50 15.37 6.93
N PHE A 303 -23.78 14.68 7.81
CA PHE A 303 -24.24 13.48 8.51
C PHE A 303 -24.34 13.66 10.04
N GLY A 304 -24.12 14.88 10.54
CA GLY A 304 -24.16 15.21 11.97
C GLY A 304 -22.98 14.59 12.70
N ASN A 305 -23.24 13.77 13.71
CA ASN A 305 -22.20 13.18 14.58
C ASN A 305 -21.35 12.08 13.92
N LEU A 306 -21.27 12.00 12.59
CA LEU A 306 -20.37 11.05 11.93
C LEU A 306 -18.96 11.65 11.93
N LYS A 307 -18.08 11.07 12.74
CA LYS A 307 -16.65 11.43 12.78
C LYS A 307 -15.86 10.50 11.87
N LEU A 308 -14.84 11.06 11.23
CA LEU A 308 -13.85 10.23 10.55
C LEU A 308 -12.74 9.85 11.54
N GLU A 309 -12.47 8.55 11.67
CA GLU A 309 -11.19 8.07 12.18
C GLU A 309 -10.11 8.40 11.13
N LYS A 310 -9.34 9.48 11.36
CA LYS A 310 -8.31 9.90 10.43
C LYS A 310 -7.15 8.90 10.48
N PRO A 311 -6.79 8.26 9.36
CA PRO A 311 -5.70 7.30 9.36
C PRO A 311 -4.36 8.00 9.55
N GLU A 312 -3.46 7.33 10.26
CA GLU A 312 -2.09 7.77 10.56
C GLU A 312 -1.22 7.89 9.29
N SER A 313 -1.58 7.20 8.20
CA SER A 313 -0.93 7.23 6.90
C SER A 313 -1.88 6.84 5.76
N GLY A 314 -1.38 6.82 4.52
CA GLY A 314 -2.15 6.45 3.32
C GLY A 314 -3.14 7.54 2.90
N SER A 315 -4.19 7.15 2.17
CA SER A 315 -5.19 8.09 1.64
C SER A 315 -6.64 7.62 1.78
N LEU A 316 -6.90 6.45 2.37
CA LEU A 316 -8.25 5.90 2.44
C LEU A 316 -9.02 6.44 3.65
N ALA A 317 -10.26 6.86 3.42
CA ALA A 317 -11.21 7.22 4.45
C ALA A 317 -12.36 6.21 4.45
N PHE A 318 -12.65 5.63 5.62
CA PHE A 318 -13.76 4.72 5.82
C PHE A 318 -14.94 5.49 6.41
N ILE A 319 -16.10 5.41 5.78
CA ILE A 319 -17.34 6.00 6.31
C ILE A 319 -18.29 4.87 6.67
N ASP A 320 -18.68 4.80 7.95
CA ASP A 320 -19.71 3.87 8.42
C ASP A 320 -21.11 4.38 8.11
N LEU A 321 -21.84 3.63 7.27
CA LEU A 321 -23.21 3.93 6.88
C LEU A 321 -24.22 2.94 7.47
N THR A 322 -23.80 2.04 8.38
CA THR A 322 -24.68 1.02 8.98
C THR A 322 -25.87 1.63 9.71
N LYS A 323 -25.72 2.82 10.30
CA LYS A 323 -26.79 3.57 10.98
C LYS A 323 -28.00 3.91 10.09
N TYR A 324 -27.85 3.87 8.77
CA TYR A 324 -28.93 4.12 7.82
C TYR A 324 -29.78 2.88 7.52
N GLY A 325 -29.38 1.70 8.01
CA GLY A 325 -30.21 0.49 8.00
C GLY A 325 -30.36 -0.20 6.64
N TYR A 326 -29.60 0.20 5.63
CA TYR A 326 -29.62 -0.43 4.32
C TYR A 326 -28.83 -1.74 4.32
N MET A 327 -29.34 -2.74 3.58
CA MET A 327 -28.53 -3.91 3.23
C MET A 327 -27.41 -3.49 2.24
N PRO A 328 -26.26 -4.16 2.23
CA PRO A 328 -25.12 -3.82 1.36
C PRO A 328 -25.50 -3.61 -0.11
N GLU A 329 -26.26 -4.54 -0.70
CA GLU A 329 -26.65 -4.51 -2.11
C GLU A 329 -27.63 -3.36 -2.40
N GLU A 330 -28.49 -3.02 -1.44
CA GLU A 330 -29.40 -1.88 -1.54
C GLU A 330 -28.63 -0.56 -1.48
N LEU A 331 -27.66 -0.45 -0.57
CA LEU A 331 -26.80 0.72 -0.45
C LEU A 331 -25.97 0.94 -1.71
N GLU A 332 -25.37 -0.12 -2.25
CA GLU A 332 -24.65 -0.08 -3.53
C GLU A 332 -25.56 0.37 -4.67
N TYR A 333 -26.75 -0.23 -4.78
CA TYR A 333 -27.71 0.16 -5.80
C TYR A 333 -28.13 1.64 -5.68
N ARG A 334 -28.39 2.15 -4.47
CA ARG A 334 -28.74 3.55 -4.25
C ARG A 334 -27.60 4.49 -4.63
N ILE A 335 -26.37 4.18 -4.21
CA ILE A 335 -25.16 4.97 -4.52
C ILE A 335 -24.93 5.03 -6.03
N LEU A 336 -25.10 3.91 -6.73
CA LEU A 336 -24.97 3.85 -8.18
C LEU A 336 -26.12 4.56 -8.90
N LYS A 337 -27.37 4.30 -8.50
CA LYS A 337 -28.55 4.75 -9.24
C LYS A 337 -28.92 6.21 -8.96
N THR A 338 -28.95 6.60 -7.70
CA THR A 338 -29.33 7.95 -7.25
C THR A 338 -28.10 8.84 -7.19
N GLY A 339 -27.03 8.35 -6.57
CA GLY A 339 -25.78 9.08 -6.43
C GLY A 339 -24.96 9.12 -7.71
N LYS A 340 -25.19 8.24 -8.68
CA LYS A 340 -24.32 8.12 -9.87
C LYS A 340 -22.83 8.07 -9.46
N LEU A 341 -22.54 7.27 -8.45
CA LEU A 341 -21.19 7.01 -7.96
C LEU A 341 -20.85 5.54 -8.10
N THR A 342 -19.61 5.24 -8.46
CA THR A 342 -19.01 3.93 -8.19
C THR A 342 -17.98 4.11 -7.10
N LEU A 343 -18.17 3.39 -5.99
CA LEU A 343 -17.32 3.41 -4.81
C LEU A 343 -16.88 1.99 -4.49
N LYS A 344 -15.84 1.87 -3.67
CA LYS A 344 -15.48 0.59 -3.06
C LYS A 344 -16.24 0.43 -1.74
N PHE A 345 -16.83 -0.75 -1.53
CA PHE A 345 -17.46 -1.12 -0.28
C PHE A 345 -16.47 -1.88 0.62
N GLY A 346 -16.59 -1.69 1.92
CA GLY A 346 -15.65 -2.23 2.91
C GLY A 346 -15.59 -3.76 2.86
N GLU A 347 -16.75 -4.43 2.70
CA GLU A 347 -16.86 -5.88 2.56
C GLU A 347 -16.09 -6.46 1.38
N GLU A 348 -15.87 -5.66 0.31
CA GLU A 348 -15.05 -6.08 -0.82
C GLU A 348 -13.54 -6.09 -0.49
N ILE A 349 -13.14 -5.41 0.58
CA ILE A 349 -11.79 -5.45 1.15
C ILE A 349 -11.74 -6.56 2.20
N GLU A 350 -12.62 -6.51 3.21
CA GLU A 350 -12.78 -7.54 4.22
C GLU A 350 -14.16 -7.48 4.89
N GLY A 351 -14.72 -8.64 5.26
CA GLY A 351 -16.04 -8.72 5.89
C GLY A 351 -16.19 -7.95 7.21
N SER A 352 -15.08 -7.70 7.94
CA SER A 352 -15.06 -6.86 9.16
C SER A 352 -15.43 -5.40 8.88
N LEU A 353 -15.37 -4.97 7.62
CA LEU A 353 -15.66 -3.60 7.18
C LEU A 353 -17.05 -3.47 6.53
N GLN A 354 -17.91 -4.47 6.68
CA GLN A 354 -19.25 -4.48 6.09
C GLN A 354 -20.05 -3.22 6.46
N GLY A 355 -20.70 -2.63 5.45
CA GLY A 355 -21.52 -1.43 5.63
C GLY A 355 -20.72 -0.12 5.72
N LYS A 356 -19.39 -0.20 5.59
CA LYS A 356 -18.54 0.97 5.37
C LYS A 356 -18.34 1.19 3.87
N ILE A 357 -18.30 2.45 3.45
CA ILE A 357 -17.82 2.83 2.11
C ILE A 357 -16.40 3.41 2.21
N VAL A 358 -15.62 3.28 1.14
CA VAL A 358 -14.22 3.72 1.11
C VAL A 358 -14.04 4.84 0.09
N LEU A 359 -13.46 5.95 0.53
CA LEU A 359 -13.11 7.08 -0.32
C LEU A 359 -11.60 7.35 -0.26
N ASN A 360 -11.00 7.63 -1.40
CA ASN A 360 -9.59 7.97 -1.50
C ASN A 360 -9.36 9.50 -1.47
N MET A 361 -8.75 10.00 -0.40
CA MET A 361 -8.46 11.42 -0.23
C MET A 361 -7.36 11.94 -1.17
N ALA A 362 -6.71 11.10 -1.97
CA ALA A 362 -5.82 11.52 -3.05
C ALA A 362 -6.58 11.88 -4.35
N TYR A 363 -7.64 12.68 -4.20
CA TYR A 363 -8.51 13.18 -5.26
C TYR A 363 -8.65 14.71 -5.21
N PRO A 364 -9.01 15.39 -6.32
CA PRO A 364 -9.35 16.81 -6.27
C PRO A 364 -10.46 17.10 -5.26
N ARG A 365 -10.28 18.13 -4.43
CA ARG A 365 -11.23 18.53 -3.37
C ARG A 365 -12.67 18.67 -3.84
N GLU A 366 -12.87 19.23 -5.03
CA GLU A 366 -14.22 19.41 -5.59
C GLU A 366 -14.89 18.08 -5.94
N MET A 367 -14.12 17.07 -6.37
CA MET A 367 -14.65 15.72 -6.61
C MET A 367 -15.02 15.03 -5.29
N ILE A 368 -14.24 15.22 -4.23
CA ILE A 368 -14.54 14.68 -2.89
C ILE A 368 -15.84 15.29 -2.35
N LYS A 369 -15.98 16.63 -2.42
CA LYS A 369 -17.21 17.33 -1.99
C LYS A 369 -18.43 16.85 -2.77
N GLU A 370 -18.29 16.72 -4.09
CA GLU A 370 -19.37 16.26 -4.96
C GLU A 370 -19.76 14.81 -4.62
N ALA A 371 -18.79 13.91 -4.43
CA ALA A 371 -19.04 12.54 -4.00
C ALA A 371 -19.84 12.50 -2.68
N LEU A 372 -19.46 13.30 -1.67
CA LEU A 372 -20.20 13.37 -0.41
C LEU A 372 -21.64 13.85 -0.57
N ASN A 373 -21.88 14.87 -1.40
CA ASN A 373 -23.24 15.33 -1.68
C ASN A 373 -24.09 14.24 -2.34
N ARG A 374 -23.51 13.49 -3.28
CA ARG A 374 -24.20 12.40 -3.97
C ARG A 374 -24.44 11.18 -3.09
N ILE A 375 -23.52 10.87 -2.17
CA ILE A 375 -23.75 9.86 -1.12
C ILE A 375 -24.94 10.30 -0.26
N ARG A 376 -24.97 11.55 0.21
CA ARG A 376 -26.09 12.08 1.01
C ARG A 376 -27.44 11.92 0.29
N MET A 377 -27.50 12.27 -0.99
CA MET A 377 -28.71 12.08 -1.81
C MET A 377 -29.12 10.61 -1.92
N SER A 378 -28.15 9.71 -1.92
CA SER A 378 -28.35 8.25 -1.97
C SER A 378 -28.70 7.64 -0.62
N LEU A 379 -28.83 8.43 0.44
CA LEU A 379 -29.25 8.02 1.78
C LEU A 379 -30.53 8.71 2.23
N SER A 380 -30.98 9.73 1.49
CA SER A 380 -32.33 10.30 1.57
C SER A 380 -33.31 9.39 0.83
#